data_AF-A0A660QJV0-F1
#
_entry.id   AF-A0A660QJV0-F1
#
_cell.length_a   1.000
_cell.length_b   1.000
_cell.length_c   1.000
_cell.angle_alpha   90.00
_cell.angle_beta   90.00
_cell.angle_gamma   90.00
#
_symmetry.space_group_name_H-M   'P 1'
#
loop_
_entity.id
_entity.type
_entity.pdbx_description
1 polymer ?
#
loop_
_entity_poly.entity_id
_entity_poly.type
_entity_poly.pdbx_seq_one_letter_code
_entity_poly.pdbx_strand_id
1 'polypeptide(L)' 'IFDGSIDQKLVNFASSKNIKYIVGMKRDERLNIPQSVEIIIQKDLA' A
#
# COMPACT_ATOMS: atom_id res chain seq x y z
N ILE A 1 -10.43 13.66 -3.06
CA ILE A 1 -11.18 12.39 -2.96
C ILE A 1 -10.12 11.29 -2.97
N PHE A 2 -10.00 10.52 -1.89
CA PHE A 2 -9.10 9.38 -1.84
C PHE A 2 -9.76 8.23 -2.59
N ASP A 3 -9.13 7.74 -3.66
CA ASP A 3 -9.71 6.72 -4.57
C ASP A 3 -9.32 5.28 -4.17
N GLY A 4 -8.73 5.10 -2.99
CA GLY A 4 -8.27 3.81 -2.49
C GLY A 4 -7.04 3.27 -3.21
N SER A 5 -6.37 4.07 -4.05
CA SER A 5 -5.11 3.68 -4.68
C SER A 5 -3.95 3.74 -3.70
N ILE A 6 -3.07 2.75 -3.78
CA ILE A 6 -1.78 2.77 -3.10
C ILE A 6 -0.75 3.26 -4.10
N ASP A 7 -0.07 4.35 -3.74
CA ASP A 7 1.00 4.99 -4.51
C ASP A 7 2.34 4.93 -3.76
N GLN A 8 3.43 5.35 -4.42
CA GLN A 8 4.78 5.28 -3.83
C GLN A 8 4.91 6.21 -2.62
N LYS A 9 4.17 7.32 -2.56
CA LYS A 9 4.22 8.26 -1.43
C LYS A 9 3.65 7.61 -0.18
N LEU A 10 2.53 6.89 -0.29
CA LEU A 10 1.93 6.16 0.81
C LEU A 10 2.84 5.03 1.30
N VAL A 11 3.47 4.29 0.39
CA VAL A 11 4.43 3.23 0.73
C VAL A 11 5.65 3.80 1.47
N ASN A 12 6.23 4.89 0.97
CA ASN A 12 7.38 5.54 1.62
C ASN A 12 7.01 6.08 3.00
N PHE A 13 5.82 6.69 3.12
CA PHE A 13 5.29 7.15 4.40
C PHE A 13 5.16 6.00 5.39
N ALA A 14 4.50 4.91 4.99
CA ALA A 14 4.30 3.74 5.83
C ALA A 14 5.62 3.14 6.30
N SER A 15 6.59 2.97 5.38
CA SER A 15 7.93 2.50 5.70
C SER A 15 8.64 3.40 6.71
N SER A 16 8.60 4.73 6.52
CA SER A 16 9.25 5.69 7.44
C SER A 16 8.63 5.70 8.84
N LYS A 17 7.38 5.26 8.95
CA LYS A 17 6.62 5.21 10.21
C LYS A 17 6.56 3.81 10.82
N ASN A 18 7.32 2.85 10.28
CA ASN A 18 7.30 1.45 10.73
C ASN A 18 5.88 0.83 10.67
N ILE A 19 5.04 1.30 9.74
CA ILE A 19 3.71 0.76 9.51
C ILE A 19 3.86 -0.52 8.68
N LYS A 20 3.37 -1.63 9.23
CA LYS A 20 3.48 -2.97 8.61
C LYS A 20 2.45 -3.23 7.53
N TYR A 21 1.27 -2.62 7.60
CA TYR A 21 0.15 -2.97 6.73
C TYR A 21 -0.44 -1.73 6.05
N ILE A 22 -0.63 -1.81 4.74
CA ILE A 22 -1.40 -0.84 3.95
C ILE A 22 -2.57 -1.59 3.31
N VAL A 23 -3.80 -1.14 3.58
CA VAL A 23 -5.01 -1.70 2.98
C VAL A 23 -5.53 -0.72 1.93
N GLY A 24 -5.73 -1.20 0.71
CA GLY A 24 -6.21 -0.39 -0.42
C GLY A 24 -7.12 -1.16 -1.36
N MET A 25 -7.73 -0.43 -2.29
CA MET A 25 -8.62 -1.00 -3.31
C MET A 25 -7.87 -1.39 -4.59
N LYS A 26 -6.78 -0.69 -4.89
CA LYS A 26 -5.90 -0.94 -6.04
C LYS A 26 -4.48 -0.49 -5.70
N ARG A 27 -3.47 -1.10 -6.33
CA ARG A 27 -2.08 -0.63 -6.27
C ARG A 27 -1.61 -0.23 -7.66
N ASP A 28 -0.71 0.74 -7.73
CA ASP A 28 0.09 0.92 -8.93
C ASP A 28 1.00 -0.31 -9.11
N GLU A 29 1.13 -0.82 -10.34
CA GLU A 29 1.90 -2.03 -10.63
C GLU A 29 3.41 -1.81 -10.47
N ARG A 30 3.86 -0.55 -10.48
CA ARG A 30 5.29 -0.17 -10.42
C ARG A 30 5.72 0.34 -9.05
N LEU A 31 5.16 -0.19 -7.97
CA LEU A 31 5.55 0.19 -6.61
C LEU A 31 6.81 -0.55 -6.15
N ASN A 32 7.76 0.20 -5.61
CA ASN A 32 8.85 -0.36 -4.84
C ASN A 32 8.39 -0.51 -3.39
N ILE A 33 8.01 -1.73 -3.03
CA ILE A 33 7.47 -2.08 -1.71
C ILE A 33 8.61 -2.67 -0.86
N PRO A 34 9.01 -2.02 0.24
CA PRO A 34 10.00 -2.57 1.16
C PRO A 34 9.47 -3.86 1.82
N GLN A 35 10.36 -4.80 2.14
CA GLN A 35 10.00 -6.06 2.84
C GLN A 35 9.30 -5.84 4.19
N SER A 36 9.44 -4.67 4.78
CA SER A 36 8.80 -4.28 6.05
C SER A 36 7.33 -3.88 5.92
N VAL A 37 6.82 -3.74 4.70
CA VAL A 37 5.47 -3.26 4.40
C VAL A 37 4.72 -4.30 3.58
N GLU A 38 3.56 -4.72 4.08
CA GLU A 38 2.64 -5.62 3.41
C GLU A 38 1.45 -4.83 2.87
N ILE A 39 1.13 -5.05 1.59
CA ILE A 39 -0.01 -4.42 0.92
C ILE A 39 -1.12 -5.45 0.76
N ILE A 40 -2.29 -5.12 1.31
CA ILE A 40 -3.50 -5.94 1.21
C ILE A 40 -4.48 -5.21 0.28
N ILE A 41 -4.86 -5.87 -0.81
CA ILE A 41 -5.87 -5.36 -1.74
C ILE A 41 -7.22 -5.97 -1.40
N GLN A 42 -8.21 -5.13 -1.11
CA GLN A 42 -9.54 -5.57 -0.64
C GLN A 42 -10.27 -6.50 -1.62
N LYS A 43 -9.88 -6.50 -2.90
CA LYS A 43 -10.46 -7.35 -3.94
C LYS A 43 -10.14 -8.85 -3.73
N ASP A 44 -9.09 -9.17 -2.97
CA ASP A 44 -8.66 -10.54 -2.69
C ASP A 44 -9.42 -11.19 -1.51
N LEU A 45 -10.35 -10.46 -0.88
CA LEU A 45 -11.15 -10.91 0.28
C LEU A 45 -12.58 -11.38 -0.10
N ALA A 46 -12.90 -11.48 -1.39
CA ALA A 46 -14.23 -11.82 -1.91
C ALA A 46 -14.30 -13.22 -2.54
#